data_AF-A0A3B9MZX2-F1
#
_entry.id   AF-A0A3B9MZX2-F1
#
_cell.length_a   1.000
_cell.length_b   1.000
_cell.length_c   1.000
_cell.angle_alpha   90.00
_cell.angle_beta   90.00
_cell.angle_gamma   90.00
#
_symmetry.space_group_name_H-M   'P 1'
#
loop_
_entity.id
_entity.type
_entity.pdbx_description
1 polymer ?
#
loop_
_entity_poly.entity_id
_entity_poly.type
_entity_poly.pdbx_seq_one_letter_code
_entity_poly.pdbx_strand_id
1 'polypeptide(L)'
;MKKLSLILLLVGLIFSQLFIIVFNLNNGFEYHHYTIKLLPIADYAGKVSPQLFLTSTIVGYIAFIVFGFIHTNKIKSPDIFKSSLMFTGISIVVAFFEFTSILEDLNGTFQGKHFRIGWLLFLLGLWIYTKKYNTKRVKI
;
A
#
# COMPACT_ATOMS: atom_id res chain seq x y z
N MET A 1 -18.81 7.70 5.58
CA MET A 1 -17.77 6.67 5.83
C MET A 1 -17.66 5.60 4.75
N LYS A 2 -18.75 4.93 4.31
CA LYS A 2 -18.69 3.89 3.26
C LYS A 2 -17.96 4.34 1.97
N LYS A 3 -18.33 5.50 1.43
CA LYS A 3 -17.71 6.05 0.22
C LYS A 3 -16.21 6.32 0.42
N LEU A 4 -15.85 6.99 1.51
CA LEU A 4 -14.45 7.28 1.87
C LEU A 4 -13.61 6.01 2.01
N SER A 5 -14.12 4.97 2.69
CA SER A 5 -13.43 3.68 2.83
C SER A 5 -13.12 3.06 1.47
N LEU A 6 -14.08 3.08 0.54
CA LEU A 6 -13.90 2.52 -0.80
C LEU A 6 -12.90 3.35 -1.63
N ILE A 7 -13.00 4.69 -1.55
CA ILE A 7 -12.06 5.61 -2.21
C ILE A 7 -10.63 5.35 -1.73
N LEU A 8 -10.42 5.18 -0.42
CA LEU A 8 -9.10 4.88 0.14
C LEU A 8 -8.54 3.55 -0.39
N LEU A 9 -9.37 2.51 -0.53
CA LEU A 9 -8.94 1.25 -1.12
C LEU A 9 -8.57 1.39 -2.60
N LEU A 10 -9.38 2.13 -3.38
CA LEU A 10 -9.12 2.36 -4.80
C LEU A 10 -7.86 3.20 -5.01
N VAL A 11 -7.70 4.29 -4.26
CA VAL A 11 -6.48 5.13 -4.26
C VAL A 11 -5.28 4.29 -3.85
N GLY A 12 -5.42 3.48 -2.79
CA GLY A 12 -4.40 2.55 -2.35
C GLY A 12 -3.96 1.61 -3.48
N LEU A 13 -4.89 0.96 -4.16
CA LEU A 13 -4.60 0.06 -5.29
C LEU A 13 -3.95 0.79 -6.47
N ILE A 14 -4.48 1.96 -6.86
CA ILE A 14 -3.98 2.71 -8.00
C ILE A 14 -2.53 3.11 -7.76
N PHE A 15 -2.22 3.74 -6.63
CA PHE A 15 -0.88 4.26 -6.37
C PHE A 15 0.10 3.23 -5.84
N SER A 16 -0.35 2.10 -5.27
CA SER A 16 0.57 1.02 -4.85
C SER A 16 0.97 0.09 -6.00
N GLN A 17 0.20 0.05 -7.09
CA GLN A 17 0.38 -0.98 -8.10
C GLN A 17 0.15 -0.54 -9.55
N LEU A 18 -0.96 0.15 -9.83
CA LEU A 18 -1.38 0.42 -11.20
C LEU A 18 -0.66 1.61 -11.81
N PHE A 19 -0.37 2.65 -11.03
CA PHE A 19 0.26 3.88 -11.47
C PHE A 19 1.54 4.10 -10.67
N ILE A 20 2.67 3.80 -11.32
CA ILE A 20 3.98 3.85 -10.71
C ILE A 20 4.79 4.95 -11.39
N ILE A 21 5.10 6.00 -10.64
CA ILE A 21 6.08 7.01 -11.05
C ILE A 21 7.46 6.46 -10.65
N VAL A 22 8.38 6.43 -11.62
CA VAL A 22 9.75 5.98 -11.45
C VAL A 22 10.65 7.21 -11.41
N PHE A 23 11.40 7.38 -10.33
CA PHE A 23 12.22 8.57 -10.08
C PHE A 23 13.46 8.23 -9.23
N ASN A 24 14.44 9.14 -9.18
CA ASN A 24 15.57 9.12 -8.26
C ASN A 24 15.60 10.41 -7.42
N LEU A 25 16.24 10.34 -6.27
CA LEU A 25 16.42 11.43 -5.31
C LEU A 25 17.89 11.70 -4.95
N ASN A 26 18.83 10.79 -5.28
CA ASN A 26 20.25 10.91 -4.92
C ASN A 26 20.89 12.26 -5.31
N ASN A 27 20.60 12.75 -6.53
CA ASN A 27 21.10 14.03 -7.04
C ASN A 27 20.01 15.11 -7.11
N GLY A 28 19.01 15.04 -6.23
CA GLY A 28 17.75 15.79 -6.35
C GLY A 28 16.69 14.99 -7.11
N PHE A 29 15.50 15.58 -7.29
CA PHE A 29 14.39 14.89 -7.95
C PHE A 29 14.63 14.74 -9.45
N GLU A 30 14.92 13.51 -9.87
CA GLU A 30 15.09 13.13 -11.27
C GLU A 30 13.94 12.21 -11.69
N TYR A 31 13.06 12.72 -12.55
CA TYR A 31 11.97 11.95 -13.12
C TYR A 31 12.49 11.07 -14.27
N HIS A 32 12.16 9.78 -14.26
CA HIS A 32 12.50 8.86 -15.34
C HIS A 32 11.32 8.63 -16.27
N HIS A 33 10.27 7.99 -15.77
CA HIS A 33 9.08 7.67 -16.54
C HIS A 33 7.92 7.26 -15.60
N TYR A 34 6.74 7.08 -16.14
CA TYR A 34 5.65 6.39 -15.47
C TYR A 34 5.42 5.02 -16.10
N THR A 35 5.04 4.05 -15.29
CA THR A 35 4.67 2.71 -15.75
C THR A 35 3.28 2.37 -15.23
N ILE A 36 2.48 1.77 -16.11
CA ILE A 36 1.19 1.19 -15.74
C ILE A 36 1.32 -0.34 -15.75
N LYS A 37 1.13 -0.98 -14.59
CA LYS A 37 1.12 -2.45 -14.49
C LYS A 37 -0.25 -2.92 -14.04
N LEU A 38 -0.99 -3.61 -14.92
CA LEU A 38 -2.35 -4.07 -14.59
C LEU A 38 -2.36 -5.15 -13.50
N LEU A 39 -1.37 -6.06 -13.46
CA LEU A 39 -1.41 -7.29 -12.65
C LEU A 39 -0.01 -7.84 -12.22
N PRO A 40 0.85 -7.11 -11.49
CA PRO A 40 1.95 -7.77 -10.79
C PRO A 40 1.35 -8.52 -9.59
N ILE A 41 1.35 -9.86 -9.63
CA ILE A 41 0.83 -10.72 -8.56
C ILE A 41 1.89 -10.81 -7.45
N ALA A 42 2.03 -9.72 -6.71
CA ALA A 42 3.11 -9.47 -5.74
C ALA A 42 4.54 -9.57 -6.33
N ASP A 43 5.41 -8.66 -5.90
CA ASP A 43 6.79 -8.58 -6.43
C ASP A 43 7.73 -8.19 -5.31
N TYR A 44 8.87 -8.86 -5.21
CA TYR A 44 9.89 -8.60 -4.21
C TYR A 44 11.28 -8.67 -4.83
N ALA A 45 12.03 -7.58 -4.70
CA ALA A 45 13.46 -7.56 -4.97
C ALA A 45 14.21 -7.14 -3.71
N GLY A 46 15.10 -8.02 -3.24
CA GLY A 46 15.79 -7.85 -1.96
C GLY A 46 17.25 -7.42 -2.02
N LYS A 47 17.97 -7.65 -3.14
CA LYS A 47 19.44 -7.48 -3.15
C LYS A 47 20.06 -6.91 -4.44
N VAL A 48 19.56 -7.19 -5.64
CA VAL A 48 20.14 -6.62 -6.88
C VAL A 48 19.06 -6.59 -7.96
N SER A 49 18.47 -5.42 -8.20
CA SER A 49 17.72 -5.17 -9.43
C SER A 49 18.58 -4.32 -10.36
N PRO A 50 18.62 -4.59 -11.68
CA PRO A 50 19.23 -3.68 -12.65
C PRO A 50 18.52 -2.32 -12.72
N GLN A 51 17.34 -2.20 -12.12
CA GLN A 51 16.56 -0.97 -12.00
C GLN A 51 16.82 -0.34 -10.63
N LEU A 52 17.76 0.59 -10.58
CA LEU A 52 18.12 1.39 -9.41
C LEU A 52 17.23 2.65 -9.34
N PHE A 53 15.91 2.45 -9.40
CA PHE A 53 14.95 3.56 -9.38
C PHE A 53 13.90 3.39 -8.28
N LEU A 54 13.57 4.49 -7.60
CA LEU A 54 12.46 4.54 -6.65
C LEU A 54 11.12 4.51 -7.36
N THR A 55 10.10 4.11 -6.61
CA THR A 55 8.72 4.12 -7.07
C THR A 55 7.79 4.90 -6.15
N SER A 56 6.76 5.55 -6.69
CA SER A 56 5.75 6.29 -5.90
C SER A 56 4.77 5.41 -5.11
N THR A 57 5.08 4.13 -4.92
CA THR A 57 4.25 3.11 -4.29
C THR A 57 3.91 3.44 -2.83
N ILE A 58 4.78 4.19 -2.15
CA ILE A 58 4.58 4.69 -0.78
C ILE A 58 3.23 5.42 -0.62
N VAL A 59 2.78 6.16 -1.63
CA VAL A 59 1.51 6.92 -1.60
C VAL A 59 0.32 5.97 -1.45
N GLY A 60 0.35 4.84 -2.17
CA GLY A 60 -0.69 3.83 -2.06
C GLY A 60 -0.73 3.16 -0.68
N TYR A 61 0.43 2.88 -0.09
CA TYR A 61 0.51 2.29 1.25
C TYR A 61 0.04 3.24 2.35
N ILE A 62 0.29 4.54 2.23
CA ILE A 62 -0.27 5.55 3.14
C ILE A 62 -1.80 5.51 3.11
N ALA A 63 -2.42 5.41 1.92
CA ALA A 63 -3.87 5.29 1.81
C ALA A 63 -4.42 4.02 2.49
N PHE A 64 -3.71 2.89 2.37
CA PHE A 64 -4.05 1.66 3.09
C PHE A 64 -3.91 1.83 4.61
N ILE A 65 -2.85 2.46 5.11
CA ILE A 65 -2.68 2.73 6.55
C ILE A 65 -3.86 3.55 7.10
N VAL A 66 -4.25 4.64 6.40
CA VAL A 66 -5.40 5.47 6.79
C VAL A 66 -6.68 4.66 6.81
N PHE A 67 -6.92 3.80 5.82
CA PHE A 67 -8.05 2.87 5.82
C PHE A 67 -8.03 1.96 7.05
N GLY A 68 -6.87 1.39 7.37
CA GLY A 68 -6.66 0.49 8.50
C GLY A 68 -7.06 1.13 9.83
N PHE A 69 -6.50 2.30 10.14
CA PHE A 69 -6.82 3.05 11.36
C PHE A 69 -8.31 3.38 11.50
N ILE A 70 -8.96 3.81 10.40
CA ILE A 70 -10.40 4.11 10.40
C ILE A 70 -11.24 2.89 10.77
N HIS A 71 -10.79 1.68 10.38
CA HIS A 71 -11.54 0.45 10.61
C HIS A 71 -11.22 -0.17 11.96
N THR A 72 -9.95 -0.23 12.35
CA THR A 72 -9.51 -0.76 13.65
C THR A 72 -10.19 -0.06 14.82
N ASN A 73 -10.31 1.28 14.82
CA ASN A 73 -10.88 2.03 15.93
C ASN A 73 -12.42 1.95 16.06
N LYS A 74 -13.13 1.39 15.07
CA LYS A 74 -14.60 1.49 14.96
C LYS A 74 -15.32 0.14 14.84
N ILE A 75 -14.66 -0.97 15.13
CA ILE A 75 -15.21 -2.31 14.97
C ILE A 75 -15.55 -2.91 16.34
N LYS A 76 -16.78 -3.43 16.47
CA LYS A 76 -17.26 -4.14 17.66
C LYS A 76 -17.13 -5.67 17.55
N SER A 77 -16.84 -6.19 16.36
CA SER A 77 -16.68 -7.64 16.12
C SER A 77 -15.20 -8.02 16.27
N PRO A 78 -14.85 -8.97 17.16
CA PRO A 78 -13.47 -9.32 17.45
C PRO A 78 -12.70 -9.84 16.23
N ASP A 79 -13.35 -10.62 15.35
CA ASP A 79 -12.73 -11.16 14.15
C ASP A 79 -12.35 -10.07 13.15
N ILE A 80 -13.28 -9.15 12.85
CA ILE A 80 -13.04 -8.05 11.92
C ILE A 80 -12.01 -7.06 12.52
N PHE A 81 -12.00 -6.90 13.85
CA PHE A 81 -11.01 -6.08 14.54
C PHE A 81 -9.61 -6.67 14.37
N LYS A 82 -9.44 -7.97 14.63
CA LYS A 82 -8.16 -8.66 14.44
C LYS A 82 -7.66 -8.55 13.00
N SER A 83 -8.52 -8.77 12.01
CA SER A 83 -8.14 -8.61 10.60
C SER A 83 -7.79 -7.17 10.24
N SER A 84 -8.50 -6.18 10.78
CA SER A 84 -8.18 -4.75 10.55
C SER A 84 -6.86 -4.36 11.19
N LEU A 85 -6.56 -4.91 12.37
CA LEU A 85 -5.28 -4.72 13.06
C LEU A 85 -4.13 -5.34 12.24
N MET A 86 -4.28 -6.59 11.78
CA MET A 86 -3.30 -7.25 10.92
C MET A 86 -3.08 -6.47 9.62
N PHE A 87 -4.16 -6.06 8.95
CA PHE A 87 -4.10 -5.23 7.75
C PHE A 87 -3.33 -3.91 8.00
N THR A 88 -3.60 -3.24 9.12
CA THR A 88 -2.91 -2.00 9.49
C THR A 88 -1.41 -2.26 9.74
N GLY A 89 -1.09 -3.31 10.51
CA GLY A 89 0.29 -3.69 10.80
C GLY A 89 1.09 -4.02 9.54
N ILE A 90 0.53 -4.83 8.63
CA ILE A 90 1.18 -5.15 7.35
C ILE A 90 1.40 -3.88 6.52
N SER A 91 0.39 -3.00 6.44
CA SER A 91 0.51 -1.75 5.69
C SER A 91 1.62 -0.84 6.23
N ILE A 92 1.78 -0.77 7.56
CA ILE A 92 2.87 -0.02 8.22
C ILE A 92 4.23 -0.62 7.90
N VAL A 93 4.38 -1.95 7.99
CA VAL A 93 5.66 -2.63 7.70
C VAL A 93 6.09 -2.39 6.25
N VAL A 94 5.15 -2.45 5.31
CA VAL A 94 5.43 -2.20 3.89
C VAL A 94 5.80 -0.74 3.64
N ALA A 95 5.06 0.20 4.23
CA ALA A 95 5.40 1.61 4.12
C ALA A 95 6.77 1.93 4.73
N PHE A 96 7.14 1.27 5.82
CA PHE A 96 8.47 1.37 6.40
C PHE A 96 9.56 0.88 5.44
N PHE A 97 9.35 -0.25 4.76
CA PHE A 97 10.28 -0.76 3.75
C PHE A 97 10.49 0.20 2.57
N GLU A 98 9.41 0.82 2.10
CA GLU A 98 9.46 1.85 1.05
C GLU A 98 10.17 3.12 1.56
N PHE A 99 9.93 3.52 2.80
CA PHE A 99 10.63 4.65 3.42
C PHE A 99 12.14 4.39 3.56
N THR A 100 12.54 3.19 3.97
CA THR A 100 13.97 2.82 4.01
C THR A 100 14.58 2.85 2.61
N SER A 101 13.83 2.45 1.59
CA SER A 101 14.28 2.52 0.19
C SER A 101 14.53 3.97 -0.25
N ILE A 102 13.64 4.89 0.13
CA ILE A 102 13.81 6.33 -0.11
C ILE A 102 15.08 6.87 0.57
N LEU A 103 15.35 6.47 1.82
CA LEU A 103 16.56 6.87 2.53
C LEU A 103 17.83 6.27 1.90
N GLU A 104 17.79 5.03 1.44
CA GLU A 104 18.91 4.40 0.72
C GLU A 104 19.23 5.16 -0.58
N ASP A 105 18.20 5.60 -1.30
CA ASP A 105 18.39 6.34 -2.56
C ASP A 105 18.95 7.75 -2.33
N LEU A 106 18.47 8.46 -1.30
CA LEU A 106 19.03 9.75 -0.88
C LEU A 106 20.51 9.66 -0.47
N ASN A 107 20.96 8.50 0.00
CA ASN A 107 22.35 8.25 0.37
C ASN A 107 23.17 7.60 -0.76
N GLY A 108 22.58 7.38 -1.95
CA GLY A 108 23.23 6.76 -3.10
C GLY A 108 23.55 5.26 -2.92
N THR A 109 22.94 4.59 -1.94
CA THR A 109 23.17 3.17 -1.64
C THR A 109 22.01 2.26 -2.06
N PHE A 110 21.01 2.80 -2.75
CA PHE A 110 19.83 2.05 -3.18
C PHE A 110 20.19 0.90 -4.12
N GLN A 111 19.63 -0.28 -3.86
CA GLN A 111 19.90 -1.52 -4.61
C GLN A 111 18.68 -2.02 -5.41
N GLY A 112 17.73 -1.13 -5.70
CA GLY A 112 16.52 -1.50 -6.44
C GLY A 112 15.54 -2.37 -5.63
N LYS A 113 15.56 -2.21 -4.30
CA LYS A 113 14.68 -2.95 -3.39
C LYS A 113 13.25 -2.46 -3.55
N HIS A 114 12.31 -3.38 -3.66
CA HIS A 114 10.89 -3.05 -3.68
C HIS A 114 10.05 -4.19 -3.11
N PHE A 115 8.94 -3.84 -2.48
CA PHE A 115 7.99 -4.81 -1.94
C PHE A 115 6.58 -4.41 -2.38
N ARG A 116 6.07 -5.10 -3.40
CA ARG A 116 4.76 -4.84 -4.00
C ARG A 116 3.77 -5.85 -3.48
N ILE A 117 2.94 -5.47 -2.52
CA ILE A 117 1.83 -6.30 -2.04
C ILE A 117 0.48 -5.56 -2.07
N GLY A 118 0.40 -4.49 -2.88
CA GLY A 118 -0.78 -3.63 -2.98
C GLY A 118 -2.07 -4.38 -3.31
N TRP A 119 -2.02 -5.36 -4.22
CA TRP A 119 -3.17 -6.21 -4.56
C TRP A 119 -3.68 -7.04 -3.37
N LEU A 120 -2.77 -7.64 -2.59
CA LEU A 120 -3.14 -8.44 -1.42
C LEU A 120 -3.78 -7.57 -0.34
N LEU A 121 -3.20 -6.39 -0.09
CA LEU A 121 -3.78 -5.40 0.82
C LEU A 121 -5.16 -4.94 0.33
N PHE A 122 -5.32 -4.66 -0.96
CA PHE A 122 -6.60 -4.28 -1.52
C PHE A 122 -7.68 -5.35 -1.29
N LEU A 123 -7.39 -6.63 -1.59
CA LEU A 123 -8.35 -7.72 -1.41
C LEU A 123 -8.72 -7.91 0.07
N LEU A 124 -7.74 -7.88 0.97
CA LEU A 124 -7.98 -7.96 2.41
C LEU A 124 -8.82 -6.77 2.91
N GLY A 125 -8.51 -5.56 2.44
CA GLY A 125 -9.26 -4.35 2.74
C GLY A 125 -10.69 -4.40 2.22
N LEU A 126 -10.91 -4.93 1.02
CA LEU A 126 -12.24 -5.13 0.43
C LEU A 126 -13.05 -6.15 1.23
N TRP A 127 -12.42 -7.22 1.72
CA TRP A 127 -13.07 -8.19 2.61
C TRP A 127 -13.49 -7.55 3.94
N ILE A 128 -12.61 -6.77 4.57
CA ILE A 128 -12.92 -6.00 5.81
C ILE A 128 -14.10 -5.04 5.56
N TYR A 129 -14.03 -4.29 4.45
CA TYR A 129 -15.08 -3.36 4.02
C TYR A 129 -16.42 -4.07 3.88
N THR A 130 -16.45 -5.17 3.15
CA THR A 130 -17.65 -5.94 2.85
C THR A 130 -18.26 -6.52 4.11
N LYS A 131 -17.46 -7.16 4.97
CA LYS A 131 -17.93 -7.71 6.26
C LYS A 131 -18.49 -6.62 7.17
N LYS A 132 -17.85 -5.46 7.28
CA LYS A 132 -18.34 -4.36 8.14
C LYS A 132 -19.68 -3.79 7.67
N TYR A 133 -19.86 -3.64 6.36
CA TYR A 133 -21.00 -2.91 5.80
C TYR A 133 -22.15 -3.80 5.34
N ASN A 134 -21.92 -5.07 5.03
CA ASN A 134 -22.98 -6.06 4.77
C ASN A 134 -23.57 -6.62 6.07
N THR A 135 -22.75 -6.88 7.11
CA THR A 135 -23.27 -7.31 8.42
C THR A 135 -24.16 -6.24 9.08
N LYS A 136 -23.95 -4.96 8.76
CA LYS A 136 -24.85 -3.87 9.18
C LYS A 136 -26.20 -3.83 8.45
N ARG A 137 -26.31 -4.42 7.24
CA ARG A 137 -27.59 -4.48 6.50
C ARG A 137 -28.52 -5.59 7.00
N VAL A 138 -27.98 -6.66 7.56
CA VAL A 138 -28.76 -7.82 8.05
C VAL A 138 -29.37 -7.58 9.44
N LYS A 139 -28.93 -6.55 10.16
CA LYS A 139 -29.46 -6.17 11.48
C LYS A 139 -30.53 -5.07 11.42
N ILE A 140 -31.18 -4.87 10.27
CA ILE A 140 -32.31 -3.95 10.12
C ILE A 140 -33.57 -4.80 9.95
#